data_AF-A0A6L6PAZ1-F1
#
_entry.id   AF-A0A6L6PAZ1-F1
#
_cell.length_a   1.000
_cell.length_b   1.000
_cell.length_c   1.000
_cell.angle_alpha   90.00
_cell.angle_beta   90.00
_cell.angle_gamma   90.00
#
_symmetry.space_group_name_H-M   'P 1'
#
loop_
_entity.id
_entity.type
_entity.pdbx_description
1 polymer ?
#
loop_
_entity_poly.entity_id
_entity_poly.type
_entity_poly.pdbx_seq_one_letter_code
_entity_poly.pdbx_strand_id
1 'polypeptide(L)'
;MQSFTEAILRLFDDLGDRLAAAGLPSGAVRAYLFGGCAVHMYERNRVSEDLDAEFDYNLIHRDDVLLVLSELPAVAYRSVAGREVGLNIDRRFNTTLCPLHMDYQDRATQLERGQSDASPLTVWLPNPMDVAISKLGRLSVVDVEDILVLLQEPSASWDEFERLATEASQYYVGRNLAGTIAYVKLQWQRRKDNDASSEDVK
;
A
#
# COMPACT_ATOMS: atom_id res chain seq x y z
N MET A 1 -12.20 -16.06 13.91
CA MET A 1 -11.05 -15.32 14.50
C MET A 1 -10.39 -14.60 13.35
N GLN A 2 -10.23 -13.28 13.43
CA GLN A 2 -9.95 -12.42 12.28
C GLN A 2 -8.46 -12.43 11.89
N SER A 3 -8.18 -12.74 10.62
CA SER A 3 -6.88 -12.63 9.98
C SER A 3 -6.50 -11.17 9.70
N PHE A 4 -5.23 -10.90 9.40
CA PHE A 4 -4.79 -9.53 9.11
C PHE A 4 -5.45 -8.96 7.84
N THR A 5 -5.64 -9.79 6.79
CA THR A 5 -6.39 -9.39 5.59
C THR A 5 -7.84 -9.03 5.93
N GLU A 6 -8.52 -9.86 6.73
CA GLU A 6 -9.90 -9.56 7.14
C GLU A 6 -9.98 -8.30 8.01
N ALA A 7 -8.93 -7.96 8.76
CA ALA A 7 -8.88 -6.72 9.55
C ALA A 7 -8.71 -5.48 8.66
N ILE A 8 -7.85 -5.54 7.65
CA ILE A 8 -7.70 -4.46 6.64
C ILE A 8 -9.04 -4.20 5.95
N LEU A 9 -9.66 -5.26 5.43
CA LEU A 9 -10.95 -5.14 4.71
C LEU A 9 -12.03 -4.61 5.66
N ARG A 10 -12.15 -5.16 6.87
CA ARG A 10 -13.14 -4.70 7.85
C ARG A 10 -12.97 -3.22 8.21
N LEU A 11 -11.73 -2.73 8.34
CA LEU A 11 -11.47 -1.32 8.65
C LEU A 11 -11.96 -0.41 7.52
N PHE A 12 -11.84 -0.83 6.25
CA PHE A 12 -12.42 -0.12 5.12
C PHE A 12 -13.95 -0.25 5.03
N ASP A 13 -14.53 -1.40 5.39
CA ASP A 13 -15.98 -1.57 5.49
C ASP A 13 -16.55 -0.59 6.52
N ASP A 14 -15.95 -0.55 7.73
CA ASP A 14 -16.37 0.33 8.82
C ASP A 14 -16.24 1.81 8.43
N LEU A 15 -15.21 2.17 7.66
CA LEU A 15 -15.07 3.50 7.11
C LEU A 15 -16.17 3.81 6.08
N GLY A 16 -16.43 2.89 5.14
CA GLY A 16 -17.48 3.03 4.13
C GLY A 16 -18.87 3.22 4.76
N ASP A 17 -19.21 2.39 5.75
CA ASP A 17 -20.47 2.46 6.49
C ASP A 17 -20.64 3.81 7.21
N ARG A 18 -19.56 4.33 7.80
CA ARG A 18 -19.59 5.64 8.47
C ARG A 18 -19.71 6.80 7.50
N LEU A 19 -19.04 6.75 6.35
CA LEU A 19 -19.19 7.74 5.29
C LEU A 19 -20.64 7.73 4.75
N ALA A 20 -21.24 6.54 4.60
CA ALA A 20 -22.64 6.40 4.19
C ALA A 20 -23.60 6.97 5.25
N ALA A 21 -23.34 6.69 6.54
CA ALA A 21 -24.12 7.24 7.64
C ALA A 21 -24.01 8.77 7.75
N ALA A 22 -22.87 9.34 7.34
CA ALA A 22 -22.66 10.78 7.20
C ALA A 22 -23.32 11.38 5.94
N GLY A 23 -23.98 10.57 5.11
CA GLY A 23 -24.75 11.01 3.95
C GLY A 23 -23.92 11.29 2.70
N LEU A 24 -22.67 10.79 2.64
CA LEU A 24 -21.84 10.96 1.44
C LEU A 24 -22.40 10.11 0.28
N PRO A 25 -22.30 10.59 -0.98
CA PRO A 25 -22.77 9.83 -2.13
C PRO A 25 -21.84 8.66 -2.46
N SER A 26 -22.36 7.68 -3.19
CA SER A 26 -21.56 6.56 -3.68
C SER A 26 -20.37 7.03 -4.53
N GLY A 27 -19.19 6.42 -4.35
CA GLY A 27 -17.97 6.75 -5.08
C GLY A 27 -17.35 8.11 -4.75
N ALA A 28 -17.80 8.78 -3.67
CA ALA A 28 -17.29 10.08 -3.24
C ALA A 28 -15.81 10.05 -2.81
N VAL A 29 -15.31 8.91 -2.34
CA VAL A 29 -13.95 8.76 -1.82
C VAL A 29 -13.26 7.58 -2.47
N ARG A 30 -12.04 7.79 -2.95
CA ARG A 30 -11.12 6.71 -3.34
C ARG A 30 -10.01 6.62 -2.31
N ALA A 31 -9.82 5.44 -1.72
CA ALA A 31 -8.69 5.15 -0.85
C ALA A 31 -7.66 4.30 -1.58
N TYR A 32 -6.42 4.78 -1.67
CA TYR A 32 -5.28 4.05 -2.22
C TYR A 32 -4.44 3.47 -1.07
N LEU A 33 -4.38 2.14 -0.97
CA LEU A 33 -3.68 1.45 0.11
C LEU A 33 -2.16 1.44 -0.13
N PHE A 34 -1.39 1.86 0.88
CA PHE A 34 0.07 1.88 0.86
C PHE A 34 0.67 1.14 2.08
N GLY A 35 1.98 1.28 2.27
CA GLY A 35 2.64 0.84 3.48
C GLY A 35 2.77 -0.68 3.63
N GLY A 36 2.82 -1.14 4.88
CA GLY A 36 2.89 -2.57 5.19
C GLY A 36 1.62 -3.33 4.81
N CYS A 37 0.46 -2.66 4.90
CA CYS A 37 -0.82 -3.24 4.51
C CYS A 37 -0.89 -3.52 3.00
N ALA A 38 -0.40 -2.62 2.14
CA ALA A 38 -0.35 -2.88 0.70
C ALA A 38 0.55 -4.08 0.36
N VAL A 39 1.73 -4.19 0.99
CA VAL A 39 2.63 -5.33 0.83
C VAL A 39 1.96 -6.64 1.26
N HIS A 40 1.21 -6.61 2.37
CA HIS A 40 0.44 -7.76 2.85
C HIS A 40 -0.58 -8.27 1.83
N MET A 41 -1.21 -7.37 1.07
CA MET A 41 -2.21 -7.76 0.08
C MET A 41 -1.59 -8.58 -1.07
N TYR A 42 -0.29 -8.42 -1.32
CA TYR A 42 0.46 -9.22 -2.30
C TYR A 42 1.04 -10.50 -1.68
N GLU A 43 1.86 -10.40 -0.64
CA GLU A 43 2.66 -11.54 -0.16
C GLU A 43 2.12 -12.25 1.11
N ARG A 44 1.13 -11.66 1.79
CA ARG A 44 0.38 -12.23 2.93
C ARG A 44 1.18 -12.54 4.20
N ASN A 45 2.48 -12.27 4.29
CA ASN A 45 3.25 -12.45 5.53
C ASN A 45 3.61 -11.14 6.23
N ARG A 46 3.50 -9.99 5.55
CA ARG A 46 3.81 -8.67 6.12
C ARG A 46 2.68 -8.13 7.00
N VAL A 47 2.88 -8.05 8.32
CA VAL A 47 1.87 -7.47 9.25
C VAL A 47 2.23 -6.06 9.72
N SER A 48 1.25 -5.17 9.87
CA SER A 48 1.43 -3.77 10.31
C SER A 48 0.41 -3.38 11.37
N GLU A 49 0.76 -2.47 12.27
CA GLU A 49 -0.18 -1.88 13.24
C GLU A 49 -0.95 -0.68 12.63
N ASP A 50 -0.37 -0.08 11.59
CA ASP A 50 -0.91 1.06 10.87
C ASP A 50 -1.30 0.68 9.44
N LEU A 51 -2.46 1.18 9.02
CA LEU A 51 -2.98 1.17 7.66
C LEU A 51 -2.72 2.55 7.05
N ASP A 52 -1.79 2.57 6.11
CA ASP A 52 -1.45 3.75 5.32
C ASP A 52 -2.41 3.84 4.12
N ALA A 53 -3.20 4.90 4.03
CA ALA A 53 -4.06 5.13 2.88
C ALA A 53 -4.06 6.60 2.46
N GLU A 54 -3.95 6.83 1.16
CA GLU A 54 -4.21 8.14 0.58
C GLU A 54 -5.66 8.24 0.14
N PHE A 55 -6.27 9.40 0.35
CA PHE A 55 -7.66 9.65 0.00
C PHE A 55 -7.75 10.70 -1.11
N ASP A 56 -8.41 10.31 -2.20
CA ASP A 56 -8.88 11.23 -3.24
C ASP A 56 -10.38 11.51 -3.02
N TYR A 57 -10.73 12.79 -3.09
CA TYR A 57 -12.03 13.33 -2.70
C TYR A 57 -12.78 13.81 -3.94
N ASN A 58 -13.69 12.99 -4.45
CA ASN A 58 -14.49 13.33 -5.61
C ASN A 58 -15.67 14.21 -5.21
N LEU A 59 -15.60 15.51 -5.53
CA LEU A 59 -16.73 16.45 -5.45
C LEU A 59 -17.32 16.63 -4.03
N ILE A 60 -16.54 16.35 -2.98
CA ILE A 60 -16.92 16.52 -1.57
C ILE A 60 -15.90 17.38 -0.81
N HIS A 61 -16.29 17.90 0.36
CA HIS A 61 -15.37 18.63 1.20
C HIS A 61 -14.47 17.66 1.98
N ARG A 62 -13.16 17.93 1.99
CA ARG A 62 -12.17 17.11 2.70
C ARG A 62 -12.52 16.93 4.19
N ASP A 63 -13.00 18.00 4.82
CA ASP A 63 -13.30 18.01 6.26
C ASP A 63 -14.40 16.99 6.65
N ASP A 64 -15.34 16.69 5.76
CA ASP A 64 -16.40 15.71 6.00
C ASP A 64 -15.80 14.30 6.19
N VAL A 65 -14.78 13.97 5.39
CA VAL A 65 -14.06 12.70 5.51
C VAL A 65 -13.11 12.69 6.70
N LEU A 66 -12.43 13.81 6.97
CA LEU A 66 -11.53 13.93 8.12
C LEU A 66 -12.26 13.75 9.45
N LEU A 67 -13.50 14.27 9.56
CA LEU A 67 -14.33 14.06 10.73
C LEU A 67 -14.62 12.57 10.94
N VAL A 68 -15.07 11.86 9.89
CA VAL A 68 -15.34 10.42 9.95
C VAL A 68 -14.08 9.62 10.30
N LEU A 69 -12.94 9.94 9.69
CA LEU A 69 -11.66 9.31 9.99
C LEU A 69 -11.23 9.53 11.45
N SER A 70 -11.54 10.70 12.03
CA SER A 70 -11.19 11.04 13.42
C SER A 70 -11.92 10.16 14.45
N GLU A 71 -13.10 9.65 14.09
CA GLU A 71 -13.96 8.81 14.92
C GLU A 71 -13.88 7.32 14.59
N LEU A 72 -13.15 6.95 13.53
CA LEU A 72 -12.97 5.56 13.13
C LEU A 72 -12.15 4.79 14.19
N PRO A 73 -12.71 3.73 14.82
CA PRO A 73 -11.99 2.93 15.79
C PRO A 73 -11.01 1.96 15.13
N ALA A 74 -10.05 1.48 15.91
CA ALA A 74 -9.17 0.39 15.50
C ALA A 74 -9.93 -0.92 15.31
N VAL A 75 -9.48 -1.75 14.36
CA VAL A 75 -9.97 -3.13 14.20
C VAL A 75 -8.96 -4.11 14.79
N ALA A 76 -9.42 -4.97 15.70
CA ALA A 76 -8.57 -5.96 16.34
C ALA A 76 -8.28 -7.16 15.42
N TYR A 77 -7.04 -7.63 15.40
CA TYR A 77 -6.64 -8.88 14.75
C TYR A 77 -5.65 -9.67 15.60
N ARG A 78 -5.51 -10.97 15.33
CA ARG A 78 -4.55 -11.80 16.06
C ARG A 78 -3.22 -11.85 15.32
N SER A 79 -2.16 -11.40 15.99
CA SER A 79 -0.78 -11.56 15.50
C SER A 79 -0.35 -13.03 15.50
N VAL A 80 0.73 -13.33 14.78
CA VAL A 80 1.36 -14.67 14.74
C VAL A 80 1.74 -15.16 16.15
N ALA A 81 2.11 -14.24 17.06
CA ALA A 81 2.43 -14.54 18.45
C ALA A 81 1.19 -14.75 19.35
N GLY A 82 -0.01 -14.79 18.77
CA GLY A 82 -1.26 -14.99 19.50
C GLY A 82 -1.76 -13.76 20.27
N ARG A 83 -1.07 -12.62 20.21
CA ARG A 83 -1.50 -11.36 20.83
C ARG A 83 -2.54 -10.67 19.96
N GLU A 84 -3.53 -10.05 20.61
CA GLU A 84 -4.49 -9.15 19.97
C GLU A 84 -3.82 -7.80 19.72
N VAL A 85 -3.90 -7.33 18.47
CA VAL A 85 -3.28 -6.09 17.99
C VAL A 85 -4.36 -5.26 17.31
N GLY A 86 -4.37 -3.95 17.53
CA GLY A 86 -5.28 -3.03 16.87
C GLY A 86 -4.67 -2.47 15.59
N LEU A 87 -5.36 -2.63 14.47
CA LEU A 87 -5.05 -1.97 13.20
C LEU A 87 -5.73 -0.60 13.16
N ASN A 88 -4.96 0.46 12.97
CA ASN A 88 -5.45 1.84 12.90
C ASN A 88 -5.18 2.43 11.52
N ILE A 89 -6.07 3.29 11.01
CA ILE A 89 -5.72 4.12 9.85
C ILE A 89 -4.72 5.20 10.32
N ASP A 90 -3.57 5.31 9.66
CA ASP A 90 -2.66 6.43 9.87
C ASP A 90 -3.25 7.69 9.24
N ARG A 91 -3.83 8.54 10.09
CA ARG A 91 -4.47 9.81 9.70
C ARG A 91 -3.46 10.86 9.21
N ARG A 92 -2.16 10.64 9.40
CA ARG A 92 -1.09 11.54 8.98
C ARG A 92 -0.43 11.10 7.67
N PHE A 93 -0.71 9.87 7.23
CA PHE A 93 -0.17 9.37 5.98
C PHE A 93 -0.65 10.22 4.80
N ASN A 94 0.28 10.53 3.90
CA ASN A 94 0.03 11.13 2.59
C ASN A 94 1.20 10.79 1.68
N THR A 95 0.96 10.77 0.37
CA THR A 95 1.99 10.41 -0.63
C THR A 95 2.90 11.58 -1.00
N THR A 96 2.67 12.80 -0.50
CA THR A 96 3.40 14.01 -0.92
C THR A 96 4.91 13.89 -0.71
N LEU A 97 5.33 13.14 0.31
CA LEU A 97 6.75 12.90 0.61
C LEU A 97 7.22 11.50 0.21
N CYS A 98 6.38 10.72 -0.47
CA CYS A 98 6.75 9.44 -1.05
C CYS A 98 7.26 9.66 -2.47
N PRO A 99 8.36 9.01 -2.89
CA PRO A 99 8.63 8.90 -4.31
C PRO A 99 7.55 8.01 -4.91
N LEU A 100 6.77 8.54 -5.85
CA LEU A 100 5.67 7.82 -6.47
C LEU A 100 5.53 8.30 -7.90
N HIS A 101 5.25 7.40 -8.82
CA HIS A 101 5.06 7.81 -10.21
C HIS A 101 3.72 8.50 -10.38
N MET A 102 3.63 9.62 -11.11
CA MET A 102 2.40 10.42 -11.24
C MET A 102 1.16 9.63 -11.69
N ASP A 103 1.34 8.66 -12.59
CA ASP A 103 0.25 7.81 -13.11
C ASP A 103 -0.01 6.52 -12.28
N TYR A 104 0.43 6.45 -11.01
CA TYR A 104 0.21 5.24 -10.18
C TYR A 104 -1.27 4.89 -10.01
N GLN A 105 -2.15 5.90 -10.01
CA GLN A 105 -3.60 5.72 -9.87
C GLN A 105 -4.19 4.96 -11.06
N ASP A 106 -3.68 5.19 -12.27
CA ASP A 106 -4.14 4.52 -13.50
C ASP A 106 -3.76 3.04 -13.54
N ARG A 107 -2.73 2.65 -12.78
CA ARG A 107 -2.27 1.26 -12.64
C ARG A 107 -2.85 0.55 -11.41
N ALA A 108 -3.64 1.24 -10.60
CA ALA A 108 -4.23 0.66 -9.40
C ALA A 108 -5.41 -0.25 -9.74
N THR A 109 -5.55 -1.35 -9.00
CA THR A 109 -6.67 -2.28 -9.12
C THR A 109 -7.64 -2.08 -7.96
N GLN A 110 -8.93 -1.96 -8.25
CA GLN A 110 -9.95 -1.87 -7.21
C GLN A 110 -10.07 -3.19 -6.43
N LEU A 111 -10.11 -3.11 -5.11
CA LEU A 111 -10.36 -4.28 -4.26
C LEU A 111 -11.87 -4.58 -4.25
N GLU A 112 -12.26 -5.73 -4.82
CA GLU A 112 -13.68 -6.11 -4.96
C GLU A 112 -14.38 -6.46 -3.64
N ARG A 113 -13.62 -6.78 -2.59
CA ARG A 113 -14.17 -7.07 -1.26
C ARG A 113 -14.00 -5.86 -0.37
N GLY A 114 -15.14 -5.32 0.05
CA GLY A 114 -15.24 -4.39 1.17
C GLY A 114 -16.20 -3.22 0.95
N GLN A 115 -16.82 -3.13 -0.23
CA GLN A 115 -17.81 -2.12 -0.54
C GLN A 115 -18.90 -2.67 -1.45
N SER A 116 -20.15 -2.32 -1.14
CA SER A 116 -21.24 -2.45 -2.12
C SER A 116 -21.06 -1.42 -3.23
N ASP A 117 -21.64 -1.65 -4.41
CA ASP A 117 -21.69 -0.67 -5.50
C ASP A 117 -22.33 0.67 -5.09
N ALA A 118 -23.00 0.71 -3.92
CA ALA A 118 -23.61 1.90 -3.34
C ALA A 118 -22.73 2.59 -2.27
N SER A 119 -21.54 2.06 -1.96
CA SER A 119 -20.68 2.64 -0.91
C SER A 119 -20.07 3.97 -1.35
N PRO A 120 -19.95 4.95 -0.44
CA PRO A 120 -19.21 6.18 -0.70
C PRO A 120 -17.71 5.97 -0.89
N LEU A 121 -17.17 4.87 -0.35
CA LEU A 121 -15.77 4.53 -0.44
C LEU A 121 -15.53 3.54 -1.58
N THR A 122 -14.41 3.71 -2.30
CA THR A 122 -13.82 2.70 -3.18
C THR A 122 -12.37 2.47 -2.73
N VAL A 123 -11.94 1.22 -2.54
CA VAL A 123 -10.54 0.91 -2.18
C VAL A 123 -9.76 0.44 -3.39
N TRP A 124 -8.57 0.98 -3.56
CA TRP A 124 -7.68 0.74 -4.67
C TRP A 124 -6.32 0.28 -4.14
N LEU A 125 -5.77 -0.75 -4.77
CA LEU A 125 -4.43 -1.26 -4.50
C LEU A 125 -3.52 -0.82 -5.67
N PRO A 126 -2.58 0.12 -5.44
CA PRO A 126 -1.57 0.47 -6.44
C PRO A 126 -0.79 -0.76 -6.90
N ASN A 127 -0.33 -0.76 -8.15
CA ASN A 127 0.50 -1.83 -8.70
C ASN A 127 1.71 -2.13 -7.77
N PRO A 128 2.17 -3.39 -7.66
CA PRO A 128 3.26 -3.73 -6.76
C PRO A 128 4.53 -2.88 -6.99
N MET A 129 4.80 -2.48 -8.23
CA MET A 129 5.92 -1.59 -8.55
C MET A 129 5.72 -0.20 -7.96
N ASP A 130 4.51 0.36 -7.97
CA ASP A 130 4.21 1.68 -7.40
C ASP A 130 4.33 1.68 -5.87
N VAL A 131 3.85 0.60 -5.21
CA VAL A 131 4.05 0.38 -3.78
C VAL A 131 5.56 0.25 -3.47
N ALA A 132 6.32 -0.46 -4.29
CA ALA A 132 7.76 -0.58 -4.15
C ALA A 132 8.48 0.79 -4.31
N ILE A 133 8.08 1.58 -5.30
CA ILE A 133 8.64 2.92 -5.55
C ILE A 133 8.41 3.81 -4.33
N SER A 134 7.21 3.80 -3.72
CA SER A 134 6.87 4.56 -2.49
C SER A 134 7.85 4.36 -1.33
N LYS A 135 8.55 3.22 -1.29
CA LYS A 135 9.46 2.84 -0.22
C LYS A 135 10.91 3.29 -0.43
N LEU A 136 11.27 3.70 -1.66
CA LEU A 136 12.64 4.12 -2.01
C LEU A 136 13.12 5.36 -1.23
N GLY A 137 12.19 6.21 -0.80
CA GLY A 137 12.48 7.45 -0.09
C GLY A 137 13.16 7.19 1.26
N ARG A 138 12.61 6.26 2.05
CA ARG A 138 13.14 5.85 3.36
C ARG A 138 14.21 4.76 3.24
N LEU A 139 13.92 3.71 2.48
CA LEU A 139 14.77 2.54 2.26
C LEU A 139 15.39 1.96 3.54
N SER A 140 14.59 1.64 4.54
CA SER A 140 15.02 0.81 5.68
C SER A 140 15.27 -0.63 5.26
N VAL A 141 15.83 -1.46 6.15
CA VAL A 141 16.03 -2.90 5.89
C VAL A 141 14.71 -3.60 5.56
N VAL A 142 13.63 -3.25 6.26
CA VAL A 142 12.28 -3.79 5.99
C VAL A 142 11.78 -3.32 4.63
N ASP A 143 12.02 -2.06 4.27
CA ASP A 143 11.60 -1.53 2.97
C ASP A 143 12.30 -2.23 1.80
N VAL A 144 13.58 -2.61 1.96
CA VAL A 144 14.30 -3.38 0.93
C VAL A 144 13.65 -4.74 0.73
N GLU A 145 13.34 -5.47 1.80
CA GLU A 145 12.68 -6.78 1.68
C GLU A 145 11.28 -6.64 1.07
N ASP A 146 10.50 -5.66 1.52
CA ASP A 146 9.18 -5.35 0.95
C ASP A 146 9.29 -5.08 -0.57
N ILE A 147 10.27 -4.28 -1.01
CA ILE A 147 10.50 -3.99 -2.44
C ILE A 147 10.85 -5.28 -3.20
N LEU A 148 11.77 -6.09 -2.69
CA LEU A 148 12.18 -7.31 -3.38
C LEU A 148 11.01 -8.28 -3.54
N VAL A 149 10.21 -8.47 -2.49
CA VAL A 149 9.02 -9.30 -2.52
C VAL A 149 7.99 -8.78 -3.53
N LEU A 150 7.69 -7.48 -3.52
CA LEU A 150 6.77 -6.87 -4.49
C LEU A 150 7.24 -7.05 -5.94
N LEU A 151 8.55 -7.00 -6.19
CA LEU A 151 9.12 -7.22 -7.52
C LEU A 151 9.08 -8.69 -7.98
N GLN A 152 8.78 -9.64 -7.08
CA GLN A 152 8.53 -11.04 -7.45
C GLN A 152 7.10 -11.29 -7.93
N GLU A 153 6.18 -10.32 -7.76
CA GLU A 153 4.81 -10.46 -8.23
C GLU A 153 4.78 -10.65 -9.76
N PRO A 154 3.90 -11.52 -10.29
CA PRO A 154 3.83 -11.77 -11.74
C PRO A 154 3.54 -10.53 -12.59
N SER A 155 2.95 -9.50 -11.99
CA SER A 155 2.64 -8.22 -12.63
C SER A 155 3.77 -7.19 -12.56
N ALA A 156 4.88 -7.51 -11.90
CA ALA A 156 6.04 -6.66 -11.75
C ALA A 156 7.15 -7.03 -12.74
N SER A 157 7.95 -6.03 -13.12
CA SER A 157 9.15 -6.20 -13.93
C SER A 157 10.24 -5.28 -13.40
N TRP A 158 11.48 -5.78 -13.35
CA TRP A 158 12.62 -4.96 -12.98
C TRP A 158 12.79 -3.75 -13.91
N ASP A 159 12.69 -3.96 -15.22
CA ASP A 159 12.96 -2.92 -16.21
C ASP A 159 11.91 -1.79 -16.11
N GLU A 160 10.64 -2.17 -15.91
CA GLU A 160 9.56 -1.22 -15.75
C GLU A 160 9.63 -0.50 -14.40
N PHE A 161 9.96 -1.21 -13.32
CA PHE A 161 10.22 -0.60 -12.03
C PHE A 161 11.36 0.42 -12.10
N GLU A 162 12.50 0.08 -12.72
CA GLU A 162 13.65 0.96 -12.86
C GLU A 162 13.30 2.21 -13.66
N ARG A 163 12.53 2.05 -14.74
CA ARG A 163 12.02 3.16 -15.56
C ARG A 163 11.12 4.09 -14.72
N LEU A 164 10.06 3.55 -14.12
CA LEU A 164 9.10 4.31 -13.32
C LEU A 164 9.75 4.97 -12.09
N ALA A 165 10.67 4.29 -11.42
CA ALA A 165 11.41 4.84 -10.28
C ALA A 165 12.34 5.98 -10.69
N THR A 166 12.99 5.85 -11.87
CA THR A 166 13.84 6.91 -12.42
C THR A 166 13.02 8.14 -12.78
N GLU A 167 11.85 7.96 -13.38
CA GLU A 167 10.90 9.04 -13.67
C GLU A 167 10.40 9.70 -12.40
N ALA A 168 9.93 8.91 -11.41
CA ALA A 168 9.51 9.41 -10.11
C ALA A 168 10.60 10.22 -9.40
N SER A 169 11.88 9.83 -9.56
CA SER A 169 13.02 10.54 -8.99
C SER A 169 13.19 11.97 -9.54
N GLN A 170 12.60 12.31 -10.69
CA GLN A 170 12.76 13.64 -11.31
C GLN A 170 11.92 14.72 -10.61
N TYR A 171 10.82 14.32 -9.98
CA TYR A 171 9.90 15.22 -9.27
C TYR A 171 9.75 14.88 -7.79
N TYR A 172 10.43 13.84 -7.31
CA TYR A 172 10.54 13.56 -5.90
C TYR A 172 11.31 14.66 -5.15
N VAL A 173 10.68 15.23 -4.12
CA VAL A 173 11.24 16.35 -3.34
C VAL A 173 12.35 15.94 -2.36
N GLY A 174 12.55 14.64 -2.13
CA GLY A 174 13.57 14.13 -1.22
C GLY A 174 14.94 13.97 -1.88
N ARG A 175 15.71 12.99 -1.38
CA ARG A 175 17.04 12.67 -1.93
C ARG A 175 16.94 12.12 -3.35
N ASN A 176 18.00 12.31 -4.13
CA ASN A 176 18.17 11.61 -5.40
C ASN A 176 18.13 10.09 -5.19
N LEU A 177 17.28 9.39 -5.96
CA LEU A 177 17.02 7.96 -5.79
C LEU A 177 17.98 7.05 -6.57
N ALA A 178 18.85 7.57 -7.44
CA ALA A 178 19.71 6.75 -8.30
C ALA A 178 20.55 5.74 -7.51
N GLY A 179 21.14 6.16 -6.38
CA GLY A 179 21.89 5.27 -5.50
C GLY A 179 21.02 4.22 -4.81
N THR A 180 19.79 4.59 -4.44
CA THR A 180 18.79 3.68 -3.86
C THR A 180 18.33 2.64 -4.87
N ILE A 181 18.02 3.04 -6.11
CA ILE A 181 17.63 2.15 -7.21
C ILE A 181 18.77 1.16 -7.52
N ALA A 182 20.00 1.66 -7.65
CA ALA A 182 21.17 0.81 -7.90
C ALA A 182 21.42 -0.19 -6.76
N TYR A 183 21.22 0.23 -5.50
CA TYR A 183 21.32 -0.67 -4.35
C TYR A 183 20.27 -1.78 -4.38
N VAL A 184 19.01 -1.45 -4.66
CA VAL A 184 17.93 -2.44 -4.81
C VAL A 184 18.23 -3.40 -5.96
N LYS A 185 18.76 -2.90 -7.10
CA LYS A 185 19.18 -3.73 -8.24
C LYS A 185 20.18 -4.80 -7.85
N LEU A 186 21.17 -4.42 -7.07
CA LEU A 186 22.19 -5.35 -6.57
C LEU A 186 21.57 -6.43 -5.67
N GLN A 187 20.63 -6.06 -4.79
CA GLN A 187 19.95 -7.05 -3.93
C GLN A 187 19.04 -7.98 -4.75
N TRP A 188 18.34 -7.43 -5.74
CA TRP A 188 17.49 -8.19 -6.66
C TRP A 188 18.28 -9.24 -7.44
N GLN A 189 19.43 -8.87 -8.00
CA GLN A 189 20.33 -9.78 -8.69
C GLN A 189 20.85 -10.89 -7.77
N ARG A 190 21.32 -10.53 -6.57
CA ARG A 190 21.79 -11.51 -5.56
C ARG A 190 20.74 -12.54 -5.18
N ARG A 191 19.48 -12.11 -5.04
CA ARG A 191 18.37 -13.02 -4.73
C ARG A 191 18.13 -14.02 -5.86
N LYS A 192 18.11 -13.54 -7.11
CA LYS A 192 18.00 -14.42 -8.30
C LYS A 192 19.14 -15.43 -8.41
N ASP A 193 20.38 -15.02 -8.15
CA ASP A 193 21.54 -15.91 -8.21
C ASP A 193 21.48 -17.01 -7.14
N ASN A 194 20.99 -16.68 -5.94
CA ASN A 194 20.78 -17.64 -4.85
C ASN A 194 19.66 -18.64 -5.17
N ASP A 195 18.55 -18.16 -5.75
CA ASP A 195 17.43 -19.01 -6.13
C ASP A 195 17.85 -20.02 -7.23
N ALA A 196 18.56 -19.55 -8.27
CA ALA A 196 19.10 -20.41 -9.32
C ALA A 196 20.08 -21.47 -8.79
N SER A 197 20.96 -21.08 -7.87
CA SER A 197 21.92 -22.01 -7.23
C SER A 197 21.24 -23.07 -6.34
N SER A 198 20.00 -22.83 -5.91
CA SER A 198 19.23 -23.76 -5.07
C SER A 198 18.41 -24.78 -5.87
N GLU A 199 18.10 -24.47 -7.14
CA GLU A 199 17.42 -25.40 -8.06
C GLU A 199 18.39 -26.44 -8.66
N ASP A 200 19.65 -26.08 -8.86
CA ASP A 200 20.69 -26.99 -9.39
C ASP A 200 21.15 -28.09 -8.40
N VAL A 201 20.66 -28.06 -7.15
CA VAL A 201 21.05 -29.00 -6.07
C VAL A 201 19.95 -30.03 -5.74
N LYS A 202 18.85 -30.07 -6.50
CA LYS A 202 17.77 -31.07 -6.36
C LYS A 202 17.74 -32.07 -7.50
#